data_AF-A0A2G9N4X4-F1
#
_entry.id   AF-A0A2G9N4X4-F1
#
_cell.length_a   1.000
_cell.length_b   1.000
_cell.length_c   1.000
_cell.angle_alpha   90.00
_cell.angle_beta   90.00
_cell.angle_gamma   90.00
#
_symmetry.space_group_name_H-M   'P 1'
#
loop_
_entity.id
_entity.type
_entity.pdbx_description
1 polymer ?
#
loop_
_entity_poly.entity_id
_entity_poly.type
_entity_poly.pdbx_seq_one_letter_code
_entity_poly.pdbx_strand_id
1 'polypeptide(L)'
;MKLAVSLLIFAFVLSGCAQTNQDQIAPDLAVPSKYFCEQASDCVEVTLGCCGCSSGGHPEAVNAEWYASYTLPACGADIACTQSYNCFDYETNCVSNKCELKNVGDSPL
;
A
#
# COMPACT_ATOMS: atom_id res chain seq x y z
N MET A 1 -49.49 18.35 -45.23
CA MET A 1 -48.84 18.76 -43.97
C MET A 1 -48.62 17.53 -43.11
N LYS A 2 -47.37 17.06 -42.97
CA LYS A 2 -46.83 16.09 -41.96
C LYS A 2 -45.65 15.31 -42.57
N LEU A 3 -44.56 16.01 -42.91
CA LEU A 3 -43.29 15.39 -43.30
C LEU A 3 -42.19 16.43 -43.07
N ALA A 4 -41.94 16.81 -41.81
CA ALA A 4 -40.85 17.75 -41.48
C ALA A 4 -40.51 17.73 -39.97
N VAL A 5 -40.40 16.57 -39.32
CA VAL A 5 -39.91 16.51 -37.92
C VAL A 5 -39.13 15.21 -37.71
N SER A 6 -38.01 15.02 -38.40
CA SER A 6 -37.13 13.86 -38.17
C SER A 6 -35.70 14.07 -38.68
N LEU A 7 -35.17 15.28 -38.56
CA LEU A 7 -33.84 15.60 -39.06
C LEU A 7 -33.20 16.71 -38.22
N LEU A 8 -33.04 16.49 -36.91
CA LEU A 8 -32.33 17.44 -36.03
C LEU A 8 -31.70 16.81 -34.76
N ILE A 9 -31.35 15.51 -34.77
CA ILE A 9 -30.73 14.85 -33.59
C ILE A 9 -29.48 14.01 -33.97
N PHE A 10 -28.85 14.28 -35.12
CA PHE A 10 -27.63 13.54 -35.54
C PHE A 10 -26.43 14.47 -35.79
N ALA A 11 -26.29 15.53 -34.99
CA ALA A 11 -25.17 16.48 -35.06
C ALA A 11 -24.37 16.56 -33.75
N PHE A 12 -24.27 15.45 -32.99
CA PHE A 12 -23.33 15.29 -31.88
C PHE A 12 -22.36 14.15 -32.18
N VAL A 13 -21.65 14.28 -33.29
CA VAL A 13 -20.46 13.48 -33.62
C VAL A 13 -19.34 14.50 -33.83
N LEU A 14 -18.20 14.30 -33.17
CA LEU A 14 -16.91 15.00 -33.35
C LEU A 14 -16.63 16.20 -32.43
N SER A 15 -16.81 16.05 -31.11
CA SER A 15 -15.96 16.76 -30.16
C SER A 15 -14.80 15.85 -29.78
N GLY A 16 -13.75 15.89 -30.61
CA GLY A 16 -12.49 15.23 -30.35
C GLY A 16 -11.83 15.82 -29.11
N CYS A 17 -11.74 15.02 -28.05
CA CYS A 17 -10.67 15.14 -27.08
C CYS A 17 -9.65 14.05 -27.42
N ALA A 18 -8.86 14.30 -28.46
CA ALA A 18 -7.56 13.65 -28.60
C ALA A 18 -6.67 14.20 -27.49
N GLN A 19 -6.84 13.67 -26.27
CA GLN A 19 -5.85 13.88 -25.22
C GLN A 19 -4.66 13.01 -25.58
N THR A 20 -3.63 13.70 -26.08
CA THR A 20 -2.24 13.26 -26.13
C THR A 20 -1.91 12.48 -24.86
N ASN A 21 -1.73 11.16 -25.01
CA ASN A 21 -1.06 10.34 -24.03
C ASN A 21 0.35 10.91 -23.85
N GLN A 22 0.55 11.70 -22.79
CA GLN A 22 1.89 11.97 -22.31
C GLN A 22 2.42 10.68 -21.71
N ASP A 23 3.10 9.90 -22.56
CA ASP A 23 4.28 9.15 -22.14
C ASP A 23 5.22 10.13 -21.42
N GLN A 24 5.13 10.22 -20.10
CA GLN A 24 6.23 10.73 -19.30
C GLN A 24 7.07 9.54 -18.85
N ILE A 25 7.95 9.15 -19.77
CA ILE A 25 9.40 8.98 -19.59
C ILE A 25 9.83 8.73 -18.14
N ALA A 26 10.35 7.51 -17.97
CA ALA A 26 11.28 6.99 -16.98
C ALA A 26 10.79 6.96 -15.52
N PRO A 27 10.58 5.75 -14.93
CA PRO A 27 10.72 5.64 -13.48
C PRO A 27 12.13 6.12 -13.17
N ASP A 28 12.19 7.22 -12.44
CA ASP A 28 13.38 7.59 -11.70
C ASP A 28 13.86 6.30 -11.02
N LEU A 29 15.14 5.97 -11.12
CA LEU A 29 15.78 4.95 -10.27
C LEU A 29 15.86 5.49 -8.82
N ALA A 30 14.79 6.16 -8.39
CA ALA A 30 14.48 6.57 -7.06
C ALA A 30 14.17 5.30 -6.32
N VAL A 31 15.08 4.94 -5.43
CA VAL A 31 14.90 3.91 -4.41
C VAL A 31 13.42 3.90 -3.99
N PRO A 32 12.71 2.76 -4.12
CA PRO A 32 11.28 2.72 -3.81
C PRO A 32 11.07 3.26 -2.40
N SER A 33 9.97 3.96 -2.15
CA SER A 33 9.67 4.40 -0.78
C SER A 33 9.58 3.18 0.14
N LYS A 34 9.95 3.35 1.42
CA LYS A 34 9.78 2.34 2.49
C LYS A 34 8.41 1.67 2.47
N TYR A 35 7.38 2.38 2.00
CA TYR A 35 5.99 1.90 1.96
C TYR A 35 5.49 1.63 0.55
N PHE A 36 6.26 1.88 -0.50
CA PHE A 36 5.78 1.73 -1.87
C PHE A 36 5.64 0.25 -2.24
N CYS A 37 4.68 -0.07 -3.11
CA CYS A 37 4.55 -1.40 -3.70
C CYS A 37 3.86 -1.32 -5.06
N GLU A 38 4.07 -2.33 -5.88
CA GLU A 38 3.34 -2.56 -7.12
C GLU A 38 2.41 -3.77 -7.00
N GLN A 39 2.80 -4.75 -6.18
CA GLN A 39 2.04 -5.96 -5.90
C GLN A 39 2.16 -6.37 -4.43
N ALA A 40 1.23 -7.22 -3.96
CA ALA A 40 1.19 -7.63 -2.55
C ALA A 40 2.47 -8.34 -2.07
N SER A 41 3.17 -9.06 -2.96
CA SER A 41 4.43 -9.73 -2.61
C SER A 41 5.58 -8.78 -2.33
N ASP A 42 5.45 -7.51 -2.71
CA ASP A 42 6.46 -6.49 -2.42
C ASP A 42 6.37 -6.05 -0.96
N CYS A 43 5.32 -6.43 -0.23
CA CYS A 43 5.08 -6.01 1.13
C CYS A 43 5.36 -7.12 2.14
N VAL A 44 6.15 -6.80 3.15
CA VAL A 44 6.48 -7.69 4.27
C VAL A 44 6.10 -7.06 5.59
N GLU A 45 5.68 -7.87 6.54
CA GLU A 45 5.45 -7.42 7.91
C GLU A 45 6.79 -7.31 8.64
N VAL A 46 6.96 -6.21 9.36
CA VAL A 46 8.07 -5.97 10.28
C VAL A 46 7.50 -5.56 11.62
N THR A 47 8.14 -5.98 12.71
CA THR A 47 7.83 -5.44 14.04
C THR A 47 8.75 -4.27 14.33
N LEU A 48 8.18 -3.07 14.52
CA LEU A 48 8.88 -1.92 15.03
C LEU A 48 9.17 -2.06 16.52
N GLY A 49 10.38 -1.67 16.90
CA GLY A 49 10.86 -1.70 18.27
C GLY A 49 11.57 -3.00 18.61
N CYS A 50 11.75 -3.23 19.91
CA CYS A 50 12.54 -4.33 20.45
C CYS A 50 11.72 -5.50 20.98
N CYS A 51 10.42 -5.30 21.10
CA CYS A 51 9.51 -6.26 21.66
C CYS A 51 8.70 -6.88 20.54
N GLY A 52 8.39 -8.18 20.64
CA GLY A 52 7.38 -8.79 19.78
C GLY A 52 6.01 -8.15 20.01
N CYS A 53 5.09 -8.37 19.08
CA CYS A 53 3.73 -7.83 19.13
C CYS A 53 2.99 -8.13 20.46
N SER A 54 3.11 -9.37 20.98
CA SER A 54 2.55 -9.77 22.30
C SER A 54 3.18 -9.07 23.50
N SER A 55 4.29 -8.37 23.28
CA SER A 55 5.06 -7.69 24.32
C SER A 55 5.19 -6.18 24.06
N GLY A 56 4.25 -5.60 23.31
CA GLY A 56 4.17 -4.16 23.05
C GLY A 56 4.89 -3.70 21.78
N GLY A 57 5.36 -4.63 20.95
CA GLY A 57 5.83 -4.35 19.60
C GLY A 57 4.71 -3.84 18.69
N HIS A 58 5.06 -3.03 17.70
CA HIS A 58 4.11 -2.52 16.72
C HIS A 58 4.37 -3.12 15.34
N PRO A 59 3.47 -3.95 14.79
CA PRO A 59 3.64 -4.44 13.44
C PRO A 59 3.44 -3.31 12.44
N GLU A 60 4.20 -3.33 11.35
CA GLU A 60 4.12 -2.39 10.23
C GLU A 60 4.32 -3.16 8.91
N ALA A 61 3.62 -2.77 7.84
CA ALA A 61 3.86 -3.30 6.50
C ALA A 61 4.83 -2.38 5.75
N VAL A 62 5.89 -2.95 5.20
CA VAL A 62 6.91 -2.20 4.44
C VAL A 62 7.28 -2.91 3.16
N ASN A 63 7.88 -2.17 2.23
CA ASN A 63 8.46 -2.75 1.04
C ASN A 63 9.59 -3.72 1.41
N ALA A 64 9.62 -4.91 0.79
CA ALA A 64 10.55 -5.98 1.05
C ALA A 64 12.01 -5.58 0.80
N GLU A 65 12.27 -4.68 -0.15
CA GLU A 65 13.61 -4.14 -0.41
C GLU A 65 14.14 -3.33 0.77
N TRP A 66 13.25 -2.76 1.59
CA TRP A 66 13.61 -2.04 2.82
C TRP A 66 13.74 -2.95 4.03
N TYR A 67 13.40 -4.24 3.94
CA TYR A 67 13.47 -5.15 5.07
C TYR A 67 14.87 -5.22 5.68
N ALA A 68 15.92 -5.22 4.85
CA ALA A 68 17.30 -5.25 5.34
C ALA A 68 17.71 -3.94 6.07
N SER A 69 17.05 -2.82 5.77
CA SER A 69 17.26 -1.55 6.46
C SER A 69 16.56 -1.48 7.82
N TYR A 70 15.62 -2.39 8.08
CA TYR A 70 15.15 -2.69 9.42
C TYR A 70 16.23 -3.47 10.18
N THR A 71 17.32 -2.80 10.49
CA THR A 71 18.06 -3.14 11.71
C THR A 71 17.07 -3.00 12.85
N LEU A 72 16.63 -4.12 13.43
CA LEU A 72 16.01 -4.09 14.76
C LEU A 72 16.90 -3.19 15.61
N PRO A 73 16.34 -2.13 16.24
CA PRO A 73 17.16 -1.22 17.03
C PRO A 73 18.00 -2.06 17.97
N ALA A 74 19.28 -1.72 18.18
CA ALA A 74 20.13 -2.44 19.11
C ALA A 74 19.44 -2.41 20.48
N CYS A 75 18.77 -3.52 20.82
CA CYS A 75 17.95 -3.60 22.00
C CYS A 75 18.88 -3.63 23.19
N GLY A 76 18.83 -2.59 24.02
CA GLY A 76 19.61 -2.55 25.25
C GLY A 76 19.22 -3.72 26.17
N ALA A 77 20.14 -4.13 27.03
CA ALA A 77 19.91 -5.21 28.00
C ALA A 77 18.74 -4.93 28.96
N ASP A 78 18.33 -3.66 29.10
CA ASP A 78 17.31 -3.19 30.04
C ASP A 78 15.97 -2.83 29.37
N ILE A 79 15.65 -3.40 28.20
CA ILE A 79 14.35 -3.17 27.57
C ILE A 79 13.26 -3.93 28.33
N ALA A 80 12.34 -3.18 28.93
CA ALA A 80 11.12 -3.71 29.51
C ALA A 80 10.04 -3.82 28.41
N CYS A 81 9.70 -5.05 28.04
CA CYS A 81 8.57 -5.33 27.18
C CYS A 81 7.32 -5.60 28.03
N THR A 82 6.23 -4.89 27.76
CA THR A 82 4.97 -5.02 28.51
C THR A 82 4.04 -5.97 27.78
N GLN A 83 3.37 -6.86 28.50
CA GLN A 83 2.33 -7.72 27.92
C GLN A 83 1.27 -6.87 27.19
N SER A 84 1.03 -7.21 25.93
CA SER A 84 0.01 -6.59 25.09
C SER A 84 -1.00 -7.65 24.67
N TYR A 85 -2.26 -7.42 25.03
CA TYR A 85 -3.38 -8.29 24.64
C TYR A 85 -3.94 -7.97 23.25
N ASN A 86 -3.41 -6.93 22.59
CA ASN A 86 -3.87 -6.47 21.28
C ASN A 86 -2.94 -6.94 20.17
N CYS A 87 -2.45 -8.18 20.28
CA CYS A 87 -1.66 -8.77 19.24
C CYS A 87 -2.56 -9.57 18.30
N PHE A 88 -2.60 -9.14 17.05
CA PHE A 88 -3.44 -9.72 16.02
C PHE A 88 -2.56 -10.34 14.94
N ASP A 89 -3.12 -11.30 14.21
CA ASP A 89 -2.51 -11.75 12.97
C ASP A 89 -2.75 -10.68 11.89
N TYR A 90 -1.69 -10.30 11.20
CA TYR A 90 -1.74 -9.36 10.10
C TYR A 90 -1.35 -10.04 8.79
N GLU A 91 -2.02 -9.63 7.71
CA GLU A 91 -1.58 -9.88 6.35
C GLU A 91 -1.12 -8.55 5.74
N THR A 92 -0.07 -8.62 4.91
CA THR A 92 0.35 -7.48 4.10
C THR A 92 -0.42 -7.44 2.78
N ASN A 93 -0.74 -6.24 2.33
CA ASN A 93 -1.33 -6.03 1.02
C ASN A 93 -0.78 -4.76 0.38
N CYS A 94 -0.87 -4.69 -0.95
CA CYS A 94 -0.55 -3.48 -1.71
C CYS A 94 -1.83 -2.77 -2.09
N VAL A 95 -2.09 -1.62 -1.45
CA VAL A 95 -3.29 -0.83 -1.66
C VAL A 95 -2.89 0.57 -2.11
N SER A 96 -3.31 0.99 -3.30
CA SER A 96 -2.98 2.30 -3.87
C SER A 96 -1.47 2.60 -3.86
N ASN A 97 -0.67 1.62 -4.30
CA ASN A 97 0.80 1.67 -4.30
C ASN A 97 1.45 1.83 -2.93
N LYS A 98 0.75 1.43 -1.86
CA LYS A 98 1.25 1.47 -0.48
C LYS A 98 1.07 0.13 0.22
N CYS A 99 2.11 -0.32 0.92
CA CYS A 99 2.04 -1.46 1.81
C CYS A 99 1.17 -1.13 3.03
N GLU A 100 0.14 -1.95 3.23
CA GLU A 100 -0.79 -1.82 4.34
C GLU A 100 -0.93 -3.15 5.08
N LEU A 101 -1.17 -3.06 6.39
CA LEU A 101 -1.54 -4.21 7.21
C LEU A 101 -3.06 -4.36 7.23
N LYS A 102 -3.52 -5.59 7.06
CA LYS A 102 -4.91 -5.97 7.27
C LYS A 102 -4.96 -6.96 8.42
N ASN A 103 -5.72 -6.63 9.46
CA ASN A 103 -6.00 -7.57 10.54
C ASN A 103 -6.86 -8.72 9.99
N VAL A 104 -6.39 -9.96 10.18
CA VAL A 104 -7.09 -11.18 9.71
C VAL A 104 -7.62 -12.05 10.84
N GLY A 105 -7.44 -11.63 12.10
CA GLY A 105 -8.02 -12.29 13.26
C GLY A 105 -7.17 -12.14 14.52
N ASP A 106 -7.73 -12.65 15.62
CA ASP A 106 -7.01 -12.81 16.87
C ASP A 106 -6.02 -13.97 16.73
N SER A 107 -4.72 -13.69 16.94
CA SER A 107 -3.70 -14.75 16.97
C SER A 107 -3.91 -15.60 18.23
N PRO A 108 -4.06 -16.93 18.14
CA PRO A 108 -4.16 -17.77 19.33
C PRO A 108 -2.80 -17.76 20.04
N LEU A 109 -2.71 -16.96 21.12
CA LEU A 109 -1.57 -16.91 22.04
C LEU A 109 -1.18 -18.29 22.59
#